data_AF-A0A7L2IH80-F1
#
_entry.id   AF-A0A7L2IH80-F1
#
_cell.length_a   1.000
_cell.length_b   1.000
_cell.length_c   1.000
_cell.angle_alpha   90.00
_cell.angle_beta   90.00
_cell.angle_gamma   90.00
#
_symmetry.space_group_name_H-M   'P 1'
#
loop_
_entity.id
_entity.type
_entity.pdbx_description
1 polymer ?
#
loop_
_entity_poly.entity_id
_entity_poly.type
_entity_poly.pdbx_seq_one_letter_code
_entity_poly.pdbx_strand_id
1 'polypeptide(L)'
;EGRPGVAATLRALNGALGRSAALWIKESGARNLRHRDFLAPRAALGAIFPDGQVPADVVAGVASLEGPGVLAVRGCQETSAGLVVQVRRPEAFRRLLGFPSGPAPASGAQQGWVVLHCPALRDPAALRLRHLRPLLLADHLAQLLRAQGVSVCLVPALAKERSQKLLQQLRIDWPSSSGGLALPDVVVALKQALGTSPYATGCEEGPGKAALPEDVICKVHLKNFVEQQCLVGYDPNLDVLLVTEEKLRSLAELQQAVLQCTVSYPMALAASCFPDIGSCCSIVHVVSCEEEFQQQQLDLLWRILDPRAHKALQKHLICGPVKVTNPSSPIGADQYFQLRRRQMYEASVMKYGELAQDEAWTEVIDTLTVAAIRFEMLSTAHRSQITLDLEDSSISTKGTKSGAFVMYNCARLATLFGTYQQAVEQGTYPPLPPASELKYSCLREEGEWLLLFNYLLPFPEVLQQAAELPVPTKGIRITASTETVCKFLIQLSMDFSSYYNRVHVLGEPFPHLFDQMFARLQLLGAVKDMFHSALATLHLPPLSQI
;
A
#
# COMPACT_ATOMS: atom_id res chain seq x y z
N GLU A 1 -11.07 -23.74 14.06
CA GLU A 1 -10.88 -23.91 12.60
C GLU A 1 -10.12 -22.70 12.06
N GLY A 2 -9.21 -22.87 11.09
CA GLY A 2 -8.45 -21.76 10.52
C GLY A 2 -9.21 -20.99 9.44
N ARG A 3 -8.79 -19.73 9.20
CA ARG A 3 -9.27 -18.93 8.05
C ARG A 3 -8.79 -19.60 6.75
N PRO A 4 -9.68 -19.96 5.81
CA PRO A 4 -9.25 -20.48 4.52
C PRO A 4 -8.56 -19.39 3.70
N GLY A 5 -7.56 -19.78 2.91
CA GLY A 5 -6.80 -18.87 2.06
C GLY A 5 -6.56 -19.44 0.67
N VAL A 6 -6.49 -18.57 -0.34
CA VAL A 6 -6.26 -18.99 -1.72
C VAL A 6 -4.84 -19.53 -1.89
N ALA A 7 -3.83 -18.88 -1.30
CA ALA A 7 -2.44 -19.31 -1.38
C ALA A 7 -2.22 -20.69 -0.72
N ALA A 8 -2.84 -20.93 0.44
CA ALA A 8 -2.82 -22.24 1.11
C ALA A 8 -3.52 -23.32 0.26
N THR A 9 -4.66 -22.99 -0.37
CA THR A 9 -5.37 -23.90 -1.27
C THR A 9 -4.53 -24.25 -2.49
N LEU A 10 -3.89 -23.27 -3.14
CA LEU A 10 -2.99 -23.51 -4.28
C LEU A 10 -1.79 -24.38 -3.88
N ARG A 11 -1.20 -24.18 -2.70
CA ARG A 11 -0.13 -25.05 -2.19
C ARG A 11 -0.60 -26.49 -2.00
N ALA A 12 -1.78 -26.69 -1.40
CA ALA A 12 -2.36 -28.02 -1.21
C ALA A 12 -2.67 -28.71 -2.55
N LEU A 13 -3.22 -27.97 -3.51
CA LEU A 13 -3.50 -28.44 -4.86
C LEU A 13 -2.22 -28.86 -5.61
N ASN A 14 -1.13 -28.08 -5.52
CA ASN A 14 0.15 -28.48 -6.12
C ASN A 14 0.77 -29.69 -5.40
N GLY A 15 0.65 -29.75 -4.07
CA GLY A 15 1.08 -30.89 -3.26
C GLY A 15 0.38 -32.19 -3.67
N ALA A 16 -0.92 -32.15 -3.95
CA ALA A 16 -1.68 -33.30 -4.44
C ALA A 16 -1.25 -33.77 -5.85
N LEU A 17 -0.63 -32.88 -6.65
CA LEU A 17 0.02 -33.24 -7.91
C LEU A 17 1.46 -33.78 -7.73
N GLY A 18 1.94 -33.90 -6.48
CA GLY A 18 3.29 -34.38 -6.17
C GLY A 18 4.41 -33.41 -6.53
N ARG A 19 4.13 -32.10 -6.67
CA ARG A 19 5.11 -31.10 -7.13
C ARG A 19 5.08 -29.80 -6.33
N SER A 20 6.22 -29.10 -6.35
CA SER A 20 6.36 -27.76 -5.76
C SER A 20 6.11 -26.62 -6.77
N ALA A 21 5.98 -26.91 -8.07
CA ALA A 21 5.78 -25.89 -9.11
C ALA A 21 4.30 -25.49 -9.22
N ALA A 22 4.03 -24.21 -9.50
CA ALA A 22 2.67 -23.66 -9.60
C ALA A 22 2.02 -24.02 -10.94
N LEU A 23 1.14 -25.03 -10.92
CA LEU A 23 0.43 -25.52 -12.11
C LEU A 23 -1.03 -25.09 -12.14
N TRP A 24 -1.58 -24.85 -10.96
CA TRP A 24 -2.95 -24.40 -10.77
C TRP A 24 -3.08 -22.90 -10.97
N ILE A 25 -4.07 -22.51 -11.75
CA ILE A 25 -4.50 -21.14 -11.96
C ILE A 25 -5.78 -20.92 -11.16
N LYS A 26 -5.78 -19.90 -10.30
CA LYS A 26 -6.99 -19.40 -9.64
C LYS A 26 -7.86 -18.68 -10.68
N GLU A 27 -9.11 -19.10 -10.83
CA GLU A 27 -10.04 -18.40 -11.72
C GLU A 27 -10.42 -17.04 -11.11
N SER A 28 -10.51 -16.02 -11.96
CA SER A 28 -10.84 -14.66 -11.52
C SER A 28 -11.93 -14.03 -12.38
N GLY A 29 -12.23 -14.57 -13.56
CA GLY A 29 -13.28 -14.05 -14.43
C GLY A 29 -14.67 -14.54 -14.02
N ALA A 30 -15.62 -13.61 -13.82
CA ALA A 30 -17.01 -13.91 -13.47
C ALA A 30 -17.67 -14.95 -14.40
N ARG A 31 -17.34 -14.91 -15.71
CA ARG A 31 -17.86 -15.86 -16.70
C ARG A 31 -17.45 -17.30 -16.41
N ASN A 32 -16.20 -17.50 -15.99
CA ASN A 32 -15.61 -18.82 -15.79
C ASN A 32 -15.88 -19.36 -14.39
N LEU A 33 -16.04 -18.48 -13.39
CA LEU A 33 -16.38 -18.87 -12.02
C LEU A 33 -17.66 -19.72 -11.97
N ARG A 34 -18.60 -19.56 -12.91
CA ARG A 34 -19.76 -20.46 -13.05
C ARG A 34 -19.44 -21.95 -13.15
N HIS A 35 -18.26 -22.27 -13.68
CA HIS A 35 -17.90 -23.63 -14.05
C HIS A 35 -16.70 -24.16 -13.28
N ARG A 36 -15.83 -23.28 -12.76
CA ARG A 36 -14.59 -23.67 -12.09
C ARG A 36 -14.06 -22.58 -11.17
N ASP A 37 -13.39 -23.00 -10.11
CA ASP A 37 -12.71 -22.09 -9.18
C ASP A 37 -11.18 -22.15 -9.37
N PHE A 38 -10.65 -23.32 -9.73
CA PHE A 38 -9.25 -23.51 -10.12
C PHE A 38 -9.12 -24.37 -11.39
N LEU A 39 -8.05 -24.14 -12.15
CA LEU A 39 -7.73 -24.85 -13.39
C LEU A 39 -6.25 -25.20 -13.45
N ALA A 40 -5.91 -26.48 -13.64
CA ALA A 40 -4.61 -26.88 -14.15
C ALA A 40 -4.72 -27.10 -15.67
N PRO A 41 -4.13 -26.23 -16.52
CA PRO A 41 -4.29 -26.32 -17.97
C PRO A 41 -3.77 -27.63 -18.54
N ARG A 42 -4.43 -28.16 -19.59
CA ARG A 42 -4.02 -29.38 -20.30
C ARG A 42 -2.54 -29.36 -20.70
N ALA A 43 -2.05 -28.23 -21.22
CA ALA A 43 -0.65 -28.07 -21.62
C ALA A 43 0.32 -28.23 -20.44
N ALA A 44 -0.04 -27.73 -19.25
CA ALA A 44 0.76 -27.87 -18.04
C ALA A 44 0.73 -29.31 -17.51
N LEU A 45 -0.42 -29.99 -17.63
CA LEU A 45 -0.57 -31.39 -17.23
C LEU A 45 0.19 -32.34 -18.16
N GLY A 46 0.22 -32.09 -19.47
CA GLY A 46 0.96 -32.91 -20.44
C GLY A 46 2.47 -32.91 -20.22
N ALA A 47 3.02 -31.88 -19.56
CA ALA A 47 4.42 -31.87 -19.14
C ALA A 47 4.72 -32.81 -17.96
N ILE A 48 3.68 -33.26 -17.25
CA ILE A 48 3.79 -34.05 -16.00
C ILE A 48 3.32 -35.49 -16.23
N PHE A 49 2.28 -35.64 -17.04
CA PHE A 49 1.69 -36.92 -17.41
C PHE A 49 1.90 -37.10 -18.91
N PRO A 50 3.00 -37.77 -19.32
CA PRO A 50 3.37 -37.94 -20.73
C PRO A 50 2.29 -38.67 -21.54
N ASP A 51 1.54 -39.55 -20.87
CA ASP A 51 0.41 -40.29 -21.45
C ASP A 51 -0.85 -39.42 -21.65
N GLY A 52 -0.78 -38.14 -21.27
CA GLY A 52 -1.83 -37.13 -21.50
C GLY A 52 -3.06 -37.24 -20.58
N GLN A 53 -3.13 -38.27 -19.74
CA GLN A 53 -4.20 -38.52 -18.76
C GLN A 53 -3.70 -38.30 -17.32
N VAL A 54 -4.53 -37.66 -16.49
CA VAL A 54 -4.21 -37.50 -15.07
C VAL A 54 -4.58 -38.80 -14.33
N PRO A 55 -3.66 -39.41 -13.56
CA PRO A 55 -3.95 -40.62 -12.81
C PRO A 55 -5.16 -40.47 -11.87
N ALA A 56 -5.98 -41.52 -11.77
CA ALA A 56 -7.24 -41.47 -11.02
C ALA A 56 -7.02 -41.23 -9.51
N ASP A 57 -5.92 -41.73 -8.95
CA ASP A 57 -5.48 -41.50 -7.58
C ASP A 57 -5.14 -40.03 -7.32
N VAL A 58 -4.53 -39.33 -8.30
CA VAL A 58 -4.26 -37.89 -8.23
C VAL A 58 -5.57 -37.10 -8.23
N VAL A 59 -6.51 -37.46 -9.12
CA VAL A 59 -7.84 -36.83 -9.16
C VAL A 59 -8.60 -37.04 -7.85
N ALA A 60 -8.56 -38.25 -7.30
CA ALA A 60 -9.16 -38.58 -6.00
C ALA A 60 -8.48 -37.80 -4.85
N GLY A 61 -7.15 -37.71 -4.87
CA GLY A 61 -6.36 -36.93 -3.92
C GLY A 61 -6.79 -35.46 -3.91
N VAL A 62 -6.88 -34.83 -5.09
CA VAL A 62 -7.37 -33.45 -5.24
C VAL A 62 -8.81 -33.31 -4.76
N ALA A 63 -9.71 -34.24 -5.12
CA ALA A 63 -11.11 -34.20 -4.71
C ALA A 63 -11.31 -34.34 -3.19
N SER A 64 -10.36 -34.98 -2.51
CA SER A 64 -10.36 -35.18 -1.05
C SER A 64 -9.70 -34.06 -0.24
N LEU A 65 -9.19 -33.02 -0.90
CA LEU A 65 -8.49 -31.92 -0.23
C LEU A 65 -9.42 -31.14 0.70
N GLU A 66 -9.08 -31.18 1.99
CA GLU A 66 -9.73 -30.44 3.07
C GLU A 66 -8.68 -30.03 4.12
N GLY A 67 -8.96 -28.97 4.88
CA GLY A 67 -8.05 -28.54 5.95
C GLY A 67 -8.33 -27.14 6.48
N PRO A 68 -7.75 -26.77 7.64
CA PRO A 68 -8.04 -25.51 8.32
C PRO A 68 -7.60 -24.27 7.52
N GLY A 69 -6.65 -24.37 6.59
CA GLY A 69 -6.28 -23.26 5.69
C GLY A 69 -6.76 -23.44 4.25
N VAL A 70 -7.36 -24.58 3.90
CA VAL A 70 -7.67 -24.98 2.52
C VAL A 70 -9.17 -24.87 2.27
N LEU A 71 -9.55 -24.35 1.10
CA LEU A 71 -10.93 -24.39 0.65
C LEU A 71 -11.32 -25.84 0.33
N ALA A 72 -12.35 -26.35 0.99
CA ALA A 72 -12.80 -27.73 0.81
C ALA A 72 -13.25 -27.96 -0.64
N VAL A 73 -12.74 -29.01 -1.27
CA VAL A 73 -13.05 -29.34 -2.66
C VAL A 73 -14.44 -30.00 -2.73
N ARG A 74 -15.27 -29.54 -3.65
CA ARG A 74 -16.56 -30.16 -4.01
C ARG A 74 -16.34 -31.28 -5.04
N GLY A 75 -15.50 -31.02 -6.03
CA GLY A 75 -15.22 -31.96 -7.09
C GLY A 75 -14.02 -31.54 -7.94
N CYS A 76 -13.40 -32.55 -8.54
CA CYS A 76 -12.29 -32.43 -9.47
C CYS A 76 -12.64 -33.21 -10.74
N GLN A 77 -12.55 -32.59 -11.91
CA GLN A 77 -12.95 -33.20 -13.18
C GLN A 77 -11.95 -32.87 -14.28
N GLU A 78 -11.60 -33.86 -15.09
CA GLU A 78 -10.82 -33.63 -16.31
C GLU A 78 -11.74 -33.13 -17.43
N THR A 79 -11.32 -32.07 -18.11
CA THR A 79 -12.03 -31.43 -19.21
C THR A 79 -11.11 -31.24 -20.41
N SER A 80 -11.64 -30.74 -21.52
CA SER A 80 -10.81 -30.33 -22.66
C SER A 80 -9.80 -29.24 -22.29
N ALA A 81 -10.14 -28.35 -21.36
CA ALA A 81 -9.26 -27.28 -20.88
C ALA A 81 -8.14 -27.76 -19.94
N GLY A 82 -8.28 -28.97 -19.36
CA GLY A 82 -7.41 -29.51 -18.33
C GLY A 82 -8.19 -29.95 -17.09
N LEU A 83 -7.54 -29.99 -15.93
CA LEU A 83 -8.14 -30.44 -14.68
C LEU A 83 -8.80 -29.26 -13.96
N VAL A 84 -10.10 -29.38 -13.71
CA VAL A 84 -10.95 -28.34 -13.13
C VAL A 84 -11.33 -28.71 -11.71
N VAL A 85 -11.23 -27.74 -10.79
CA VAL A 85 -11.67 -27.88 -9.40
C VAL A 85 -12.78 -26.89 -9.09
N GLN A 86 -13.82 -27.40 -8.43
CA GLN A 86 -14.86 -26.61 -7.80
C GLN A 86 -14.78 -26.79 -6.29
N VAL A 87 -14.93 -25.70 -5.53
CA VAL A 87 -14.93 -25.73 -4.07
C VAL A 87 -16.35 -25.76 -3.51
N ARG A 88 -16.48 -26.19 -2.26
CA ARG A 88 -17.74 -26.15 -1.51
C ARG A 88 -18.01 -24.70 -1.07
N ARG A 89 -18.62 -23.91 -1.95
CA ARG A 89 -18.86 -22.46 -1.70
C ARG A 89 -19.59 -22.15 -0.40
N PRO A 90 -20.70 -22.82 -0.03
CA PRO A 90 -21.40 -22.51 1.23
C PRO A 90 -20.49 -22.66 2.46
N GLU A 91 -19.60 -23.66 2.42
CA GLU A 91 -18.63 -23.91 3.47
C GLU A 91 -17.54 -22.82 3.51
N ALA A 92 -17.09 -22.35 2.34
CA ALA A 92 -16.16 -21.23 2.25
C ALA A 92 -16.78 -19.91 2.79
N PHE A 93 -18.04 -19.62 2.45
CA PHE A 93 -18.79 -18.49 3.02
C PHE A 93 -18.88 -18.61 4.54
N ARG A 94 -19.33 -19.77 5.05
CA ARG A 94 -19.44 -20.04 6.50
C ARG A 94 -18.12 -19.84 7.22
N ARG A 95 -17.03 -20.40 6.69
CA ARG A 95 -15.71 -20.32 7.33
C ARG A 95 -15.06 -18.93 7.29
N LEU A 96 -15.42 -18.10 6.31
CA LEU A 96 -14.87 -16.73 6.23
C LEU A 96 -15.74 -15.71 6.95
N LEU A 97 -17.07 -15.82 6.81
CA LEU A 97 -18.05 -14.86 7.32
C LEU A 97 -18.60 -15.22 8.70
N GLY A 98 -18.43 -16.47 9.14
CA GLY A 98 -18.93 -17.00 10.41
C GLY A 98 -18.08 -16.65 11.63
N PHE A 99 -16.88 -16.10 11.43
CA PHE A 99 -16.02 -15.61 12.50
C PHE A 99 -16.06 -14.08 12.55
N PRO A 100 -16.00 -13.45 13.74
CA PRO A 100 -15.97 -12.00 13.85
C PRO A 100 -14.81 -11.43 13.03
N SER A 101 -15.07 -10.32 12.33
CA SER A 101 -14.06 -9.49 11.68
C SER A 101 -13.18 -8.79 12.74
N GLY A 102 -12.35 -9.57 13.44
CA GLY A 102 -11.20 -9.03 14.16
C GLY A 102 -10.06 -8.78 13.17
N PRO A 103 -9.17 -7.81 13.40
CA PRO A 103 -7.91 -7.75 12.68
C PRO A 103 -7.20 -9.09 12.90
N ALA A 104 -7.18 -9.94 11.88
CA ALA A 104 -6.43 -11.18 11.96
C ALA A 104 -5.00 -10.76 12.28
N PRO A 105 -4.38 -11.23 13.37
CA PRO A 105 -2.99 -10.94 13.63
C PRO A 105 -2.23 -11.37 12.39
N ALA A 106 -1.46 -10.44 11.80
CA ALA A 106 -0.62 -10.74 10.65
C ALA A 106 0.12 -12.04 10.96
N SER A 107 -0.18 -13.10 10.22
CA SER A 107 0.46 -14.39 10.41
C SER A 107 1.90 -14.23 9.92
N GLY A 108 2.79 -13.88 10.85
CA GLY A 108 4.16 -13.47 10.57
C GLY A 108 4.43 -11.98 10.80
N ALA A 109 4.08 -11.44 11.98
CA ALA A 109 4.46 -10.09 12.38
C ALA A 109 5.96 -9.89 12.15
N GLN A 110 6.30 -9.04 11.17
CA GLN A 110 7.69 -8.66 10.96
C GLN A 110 8.07 -7.71 12.09
N GLN A 111 8.73 -8.25 13.11
CA GLN A 111 9.36 -7.43 14.13
C GLN A 111 10.55 -6.72 13.49
N GLY A 112 10.45 -5.40 13.35
CA GLY A 112 11.49 -4.60 12.73
C GLY A 112 11.20 -3.11 12.79
N TRP A 113 12.24 -2.33 12.51
CA TRP A 113 12.17 -0.88 12.38
C TRP A 113 12.48 -0.47 10.95
N VAL A 114 11.66 0.44 10.41
CA VAL A 114 11.89 1.06 9.12
C VAL A 114 11.90 2.57 9.29
N VAL A 115 12.99 3.21 8.85
CA VAL A 115 13.06 4.66 8.70
C VAL A 115 12.68 4.99 7.26
N LEU A 116 11.55 5.68 7.08
CA LEU A 116 11.11 6.22 5.80
C LEU A 116 11.56 7.67 5.68
N HIS A 117 12.54 7.91 4.81
CA HIS A 117 13.13 9.23 4.57
C HIS A 117 12.55 9.85 3.30
N CYS A 118 11.85 10.99 3.42
CA CYS A 118 11.32 11.75 2.29
C CYS A 118 12.03 13.12 2.19
N PRO A 119 13.11 13.25 1.39
CA PRO A 119 13.88 14.49 1.31
C PRO A 119 13.09 15.67 0.74
N ALA A 120 12.00 15.40 0.00
CA ALA A 120 11.16 16.41 -0.61
C ALA A 120 10.53 17.40 0.39
N LEU A 121 10.45 17.04 1.67
CA LEU A 121 9.97 17.91 2.75
C LEU A 121 11.01 18.92 3.25
N ARG A 122 12.28 18.80 2.83
CA ARG A 122 13.36 19.73 3.21
C ARG A 122 13.47 20.94 2.31
N ASP A 123 12.85 20.94 1.13
CA ASP A 123 12.99 22.04 0.17
C ASP A 123 12.60 23.39 0.84
N PRO A 124 13.49 24.41 0.82
CA PRO A 124 13.17 25.75 1.29
C PRO A 124 11.95 26.36 0.57
N ALA A 125 11.67 25.95 -0.66
CA ALA A 125 10.56 26.41 -1.48
C ALA A 125 9.21 25.71 -1.15
N ALA A 126 8.13 26.22 -1.74
CA ALA A 126 6.82 25.56 -1.68
C ALA A 126 6.88 24.18 -2.37
N LEU A 127 6.15 23.21 -1.82
CA LEU A 127 6.04 21.87 -2.40
C LEU A 127 5.52 21.95 -3.83
N ARG A 128 6.21 21.26 -4.74
CA ARG A 128 5.82 21.13 -6.16
C ARG A 128 5.14 19.78 -6.38
N LEU A 129 4.50 19.61 -7.54
CA LEU A 129 3.86 18.34 -7.91
C LEU A 129 4.78 17.12 -7.83
N ARG A 130 6.04 17.25 -8.24
CA ARG A 130 7.04 16.17 -8.15
C ARG A 130 7.31 15.71 -6.71
N HIS A 131 7.07 16.57 -5.71
CA HIS A 131 7.26 16.26 -4.29
C HIS A 131 6.05 15.54 -3.69
N LEU A 132 4.85 15.72 -4.25
CA LEU A 132 3.62 15.10 -3.72
C LEU A 132 3.66 13.58 -3.79
N ARG A 133 4.15 13.02 -4.88
CA ARG A 133 4.11 11.57 -5.08
C ARG A 133 5.03 10.80 -4.11
N PRO A 134 6.32 11.15 -3.95
CA PRO A 134 7.16 10.53 -2.92
C PRO A 134 6.58 10.67 -1.52
N LEU A 135 5.98 11.83 -1.21
CA LEU A 135 5.37 12.09 0.09
C LEU A 135 4.16 11.16 0.35
N LEU A 136 3.21 11.09 -0.59
CA LEU A 136 2.04 10.21 -0.48
C LEU A 136 2.42 8.73 -0.47
N LEU A 137 3.48 8.35 -1.20
CA LEU A 137 4.00 6.99 -1.18
C LEU A 137 4.63 6.64 0.17
N ALA A 138 5.41 7.55 0.76
CA ALA A 138 6.01 7.34 2.08
C ALA A 138 4.94 7.25 3.17
N ASP A 139 3.94 8.12 3.14
CA ASP A 139 2.77 8.10 4.03
C ASP A 139 2.00 6.77 3.94
N HIS A 140 1.64 6.36 2.71
CA HIS A 140 0.93 5.11 2.47
C HIS A 140 1.73 3.87 2.90
N LEU A 141 3.03 3.82 2.54
CA LEU A 141 3.92 2.73 2.92
C LEU A 141 4.09 2.65 4.45
N ALA A 142 4.13 3.79 5.15
CA ALA A 142 4.19 3.82 6.60
C ALA A 142 2.97 3.13 7.22
N GLN A 143 1.76 3.41 6.71
CA GLN A 143 0.53 2.79 7.20
C GLN A 143 0.48 1.29 6.89
N LEU A 144 0.91 0.89 5.70
CA LEU A 144 1.01 -0.52 5.33
C LEU A 144 1.96 -1.30 6.24
N LEU A 145 3.16 -0.77 6.50
CA LEU A 145 4.14 -1.37 7.39
C LEU A 145 3.63 -1.44 8.84
N ARG A 146 3.02 -0.36 9.36
CA ARG A 146 2.41 -0.34 10.70
C ARG A 146 1.29 -1.37 10.84
N ALA A 147 0.46 -1.54 9.80
CA ALA A 147 -0.59 -2.57 9.79
C ALA A 147 -0.03 -4.00 9.83
N GLN A 148 1.23 -4.23 9.43
CA GLN A 148 1.94 -5.52 9.55
C GLN A 148 2.72 -5.66 10.87
N GLY A 149 2.60 -4.69 11.78
CA GLY A 149 3.31 -4.69 13.06
C GLY A 149 4.75 -4.16 13.01
N VAL A 150 5.16 -3.56 11.88
CA VAL A 150 6.48 -2.93 11.72
C VAL A 150 6.45 -1.52 12.33
N SER A 151 7.47 -1.18 13.12
CA SER A 151 7.61 0.17 13.67
C SER A 151 8.23 1.10 12.62
N VAL A 152 7.58 2.24 12.35
CA VAL A 152 7.98 3.17 11.27
C VAL A 152 8.29 4.55 11.82
N CYS A 153 9.51 5.03 11.55
CA CYS A 153 9.95 6.39 11.80
C CYS A 153 9.94 7.19 10.47
N LEU A 154 9.25 8.34 10.44
CA LEU A 154 9.18 9.21 9.27
C LEU A 154 10.15 10.38 9.44
N VAL A 155 10.92 10.69 8.40
CA VAL A 155 11.96 11.73 8.43
C VAL A 155 11.92 12.53 7.13
N PRO A 156 12.08 13.86 7.15
CA PRO A 156 12.36 14.74 8.30
C PRO A 156 11.12 15.07 9.13
N ALA A 157 11.32 15.61 10.33
CA ALA A 157 10.25 16.28 11.06
C ALA A 157 9.92 17.63 10.40
N LEU A 158 8.64 18.00 10.35
CA LEU A 158 8.21 19.25 9.73
C LEU A 158 8.62 20.46 10.56
N ALA A 159 9.28 21.42 9.92
CA ALA A 159 9.69 22.70 10.53
C ALA A 159 8.85 23.91 10.07
N LYS A 160 8.00 23.77 9.03
CA LYS A 160 7.30 24.89 8.38
C LYS A 160 5.78 24.78 8.45
N GLU A 161 5.12 25.86 8.87
CA GLU A 161 3.65 25.96 8.95
C GLU A 161 2.94 25.78 7.60
N ARG A 162 3.47 26.32 6.50
CA ARG A 162 2.81 26.22 5.18
C ARG A 162 2.76 24.78 4.66
N SER A 163 3.85 24.01 4.83
CA SER A 163 3.87 22.59 4.49
C SER A 163 2.91 21.83 5.38
N GLN A 164 2.85 22.14 6.67
CA GLN A 164 1.95 21.51 7.63
C GLN A 164 0.47 21.68 7.23
N LYS A 165 0.05 22.87 6.79
CA LYS A 165 -1.34 23.10 6.34
C LYS A 165 -1.70 22.24 5.13
N LEU A 166 -0.82 22.14 4.14
CA LEU A 166 -1.08 21.30 2.95
C LEU A 166 -1.13 19.82 3.32
N LEU A 167 -0.23 19.34 4.19
CA LEU A 167 -0.22 17.95 4.64
C LEU A 167 -1.50 17.63 5.44
N GLN A 168 -1.97 18.55 6.27
CA GLN A 168 -3.25 18.42 6.96
C GLN A 168 -4.44 18.35 5.99
N GLN A 169 -4.45 19.21 4.96
CA GLN A 169 -5.46 19.18 3.89
C GLN A 169 -5.45 17.85 3.12
N LEU A 170 -4.27 17.27 2.92
CA LEU A 170 -4.09 15.94 2.31
C LEU A 170 -4.33 14.78 3.29
N ARG A 171 -4.65 15.06 4.57
CA ARG A 171 -4.79 14.07 5.64
C ARG A 171 -3.56 13.17 5.77
N ILE A 172 -2.38 13.76 5.70
CA ILE A 172 -1.09 13.07 5.87
C ILE A 172 -0.70 13.21 7.34
N ASP A 173 -0.51 12.07 8.01
CA ASP A 173 -0.03 12.03 9.39
C ASP A 173 1.51 11.99 9.39
N TRP A 174 2.12 13.17 9.52
CA TRP A 174 3.58 13.34 9.47
C TRP A 174 4.12 13.98 10.76
N PRO A 175 5.28 13.54 11.27
CA PRO A 175 5.85 14.10 12.49
C PRO A 175 6.14 15.59 12.36
N SER A 176 5.72 16.34 13.38
CA SER A 176 6.11 17.73 13.59
C SER A 176 7.36 17.78 14.47
N SER A 177 8.17 18.84 14.36
CA SER A 177 9.33 19.04 15.21
C SER A 177 8.92 19.27 16.67
N SER A 178 8.77 18.21 17.46
CA SER A 178 8.77 18.35 18.92
C SER A 178 10.21 18.61 19.34
N GLY A 179 10.51 19.83 19.80
CA GLY A 179 11.86 20.20 20.26
C GLY A 179 12.43 19.16 21.22
N GLY A 180 13.38 18.36 20.75
CA GLY A 180 13.87 17.20 21.49
C GLY A 180 15.14 16.60 20.90
N LEU A 181 16.21 16.72 21.69
CA LEU A 181 17.58 16.19 21.54
C LEU A 181 18.54 16.95 20.60
N ALA A 182 19.82 16.89 20.98
CA ALA A 182 20.89 17.80 20.61
C ALA A 182 21.38 17.67 19.16
N LEU A 183 20.52 18.02 18.19
CA LEU A 183 20.89 18.13 16.79
C LEU A 183 22.16 18.99 16.57
N PRO A 184 22.39 20.10 17.32
CA PRO A 184 23.65 20.84 17.24
C PRO A 184 24.88 20.01 17.58
N ASP A 185 24.82 19.17 18.62
CA ASP A 185 25.95 18.34 19.06
C ASP A 185 26.30 17.28 18.02
N VAL A 186 25.28 16.67 17.39
CA VAL A 186 25.47 15.70 16.30
C VAL A 186 26.12 16.38 15.08
N VAL A 187 25.68 17.60 14.72
CA VAL A 187 26.28 18.36 13.62
C VAL A 187 27.75 18.70 13.93
N VAL A 188 28.08 19.08 15.16
CA VAL A 188 29.47 19.31 15.58
C VAL A 188 30.30 18.04 15.45
N ALA A 189 29.78 16.89 15.90
CA ALA A 189 30.45 15.61 15.75
C ALA A 189 30.67 15.23 14.27
N LEU A 190 29.70 15.50 13.39
CA LEU A 190 29.85 15.29 11.94
C LEU A 190 30.91 16.20 11.33
N LYS A 191 31.01 17.46 11.76
CA LYS A 191 32.08 18.39 11.33
C LYS A 191 33.46 17.88 11.76
N GLN A 192 33.59 17.34 12.97
CA GLN A 192 34.83 16.72 13.43
C GLN A 192 35.19 15.47 12.62
N ALA A 193 34.22 14.58 12.38
CA ALA A 193 34.41 13.38 11.56
C ALA A 193 34.85 13.73 10.12
N LEU A 194 34.26 14.78 9.54
CA LEU A 194 34.69 15.32 8.24
C LEU A 194 36.15 15.74 8.24
N GLY A 195 36.60 16.49 9.24
CA GLY A 195 37.99 16.95 9.34
C GLY A 195 39.01 15.80 9.44
N THR A 196 38.58 14.63 9.91
CA THR A 196 39.42 13.42 9.99
C THR A 196 39.27 12.47 8.78
N SER A 197 38.33 12.74 7.88
CA SER A 197 38.02 11.83 6.77
C SER A 197 39.08 11.92 5.67
N PRO A 198 39.64 10.78 5.20
CA PRO A 198 40.62 10.79 4.09
C PRO A 198 39.98 11.17 2.74
N TYR A 199 38.65 11.23 2.68
CA TYR A 199 37.90 11.62 1.48
C TYR A 199 37.55 13.11 1.47
N ALA A 200 37.80 13.85 2.56
CA ALA A 200 37.50 15.26 2.66
C ALA A 200 38.74 16.11 2.36
N THR A 201 38.56 17.19 1.61
CA THR A 201 39.59 18.21 1.36
C THR A 201 39.09 19.58 1.80
N GLY A 202 39.98 20.35 2.43
CA GLY A 202 39.68 21.71 2.87
C GLY A 202 39.40 22.65 1.70
N CYS A 203 38.60 23.68 1.97
CA CYS A 203 38.40 24.80 1.04
C CYS A 203 39.63 25.71 1.06
N GLU A 204 40.74 25.32 0.42
CA GLU A 204 41.90 26.21 0.32
C GLU A 204 41.67 27.33 -0.70
N GLU A 205 41.75 28.57 -0.23
CA GLU A 205 41.82 29.79 -1.05
C GLU A 205 43.23 29.93 -1.67
N GLY A 206 43.47 29.20 -2.75
CA GLY A 206 44.65 29.42 -3.59
C GLY A 206 44.44 30.61 -4.55
N PRO A 207 45.46 31.43 -4.85
CA PRO A 207 45.34 32.51 -5.82
C PRO A 207 45.01 31.93 -7.20
N GLY A 208 43.83 32.27 -7.74
CA GLY A 208 43.36 31.87 -9.07
C GLY A 208 42.30 30.75 -9.13
N LYS A 209 41.81 30.24 -7.99
CA LYS A 209 40.63 29.34 -7.97
C LYS A 209 39.34 30.13 -7.83
N ALA A 210 38.29 29.71 -8.54
CA ALA A 210 36.96 30.29 -8.43
C ALA A 210 36.49 30.28 -6.96
N ALA A 211 36.00 31.41 -6.47
CA ALA A 211 35.45 31.54 -5.12
C ALA A 211 34.34 30.49 -4.92
N LEU A 212 34.47 29.70 -3.87
CA LEU A 212 33.41 28.78 -3.47
C LEU A 212 32.24 29.58 -2.88
N PRO A 213 31.01 29.06 -2.97
CA PRO A 213 29.89 29.65 -2.23
C PRO A 213 30.21 29.73 -0.72
N GLU A 214 29.81 30.81 -0.07
CA GLU A 214 30.15 31.11 1.34
C GLU A 214 29.65 30.04 2.34
N ASP A 215 28.69 29.21 1.95
CA ASP A 215 28.07 28.17 2.79
C ASP A 215 28.76 26.79 2.71
N VAL A 216 29.82 26.66 1.90
CA VAL A 216 30.54 25.39 1.70
C VAL A 216 31.62 25.19 2.75
N ILE A 217 31.47 24.12 3.54
CA ILE A 217 32.40 23.74 4.62
C ILE A 217 33.64 23.03 4.06
N CYS A 218 33.44 22.06 3.16
CA CYS A 218 34.52 21.27 2.56
C CYS A 218 34.08 20.56 1.29
N LYS A 219 35.03 19.95 0.59
CA LYS A 219 34.80 19.07 -0.56
C LYS A 219 35.00 17.61 -0.15
N VAL A 220 34.12 16.72 -0.57
CA VAL A 220 34.23 15.28 -0.30
C VAL A 220 34.29 14.51 -1.62
N HIS A 221 35.32 13.68 -1.79
CA HIS A 221 35.56 12.85 -2.97
C HIS A 221 34.80 11.53 -2.88
N LEU A 222 33.59 11.49 -3.45
CA LEU A 222 32.68 10.36 -3.43
C LEU A 222 33.14 9.21 -4.33
N LYS A 223 33.67 9.52 -5.52
CA LYS A 223 34.08 8.50 -6.51
C LYS A 223 35.11 7.53 -5.94
N ASN A 224 36.14 8.07 -5.30
CA ASN A 224 37.19 7.28 -4.65
C ASN A 224 36.61 6.32 -3.60
N PHE A 225 35.63 6.78 -2.82
CA PHE A 225 34.97 5.94 -1.82
C PHE A 225 34.13 4.83 -2.46
N VAL A 226 33.34 5.14 -3.49
CA VAL A 226 32.51 4.16 -4.22
C VAL A 226 33.36 3.05 -4.83
N GLU A 227 34.45 3.40 -5.50
CA GLU A 227 35.37 2.47 -6.14
C GLU A 227 36.11 1.60 -5.10
N GLN A 228 36.66 2.21 -4.04
CA GLN A 228 37.37 1.49 -2.97
C GLN A 228 36.47 0.53 -2.19
N GLN A 229 35.21 0.90 -1.97
CA GLN A 229 34.23 0.07 -1.26
C GLN A 229 33.46 -0.88 -2.20
N CYS A 230 33.75 -0.86 -3.51
CA CYS A 230 33.07 -1.67 -4.53
C CYS A 230 31.53 -1.58 -4.47
N LEU A 231 31.01 -0.37 -4.25
CA LEU A 231 29.56 -0.14 -4.12
C LEU A 231 28.87 -0.22 -5.48
N VAL A 232 27.66 -0.79 -5.51
CA VAL A 232 26.92 -1.07 -6.75
C VAL A 232 25.62 -0.28 -6.79
N GLY A 233 25.27 0.23 -7.98
CA GLY A 233 23.97 0.88 -8.24
C GLY A 233 23.96 2.40 -8.07
N TYR A 234 25.10 3.01 -7.71
CA TYR A 234 25.31 4.46 -7.66
C TYR A 234 25.48 5.04 -9.07
N ASP A 235 25.13 6.32 -9.23
CA ASP A 235 25.32 7.07 -10.47
C ASP A 235 26.82 7.26 -10.78
N PRO A 236 27.27 6.97 -12.02
CA PRO A 236 28.69 7.06 -12.39
C PRO A 236 29.26 8.48 -12.37
N ASN A 237 28.41 9.51 -12.35
CA ASN A 237 28.82 10.92 -12.31
C ASN A 237 29.02 11.44 -10.88
N LEU A 238 28.86 10.60 -9.85
CA LEU A 238 29.14 10.98 -8.46
C LEU A 238 30.65 11.11 -8.25
N ASP A 239 31.14 12.35 -8.29
CA ASP A 239 32.56 12.66 -8.10
C ASP A 239 32.83 13.46 -6.82
N VAL A 240 32.61 14.77 -6.84
CA VAL A 240 32.87 15.65 -5.70
C VAL A 240 31.58 16.24 -5.16
N LEU A 241 31.39 16.13 -3.85
CA LEU A 241 30.29 16.76 -3.12
C LEU A 241 30.79 18.00 -2.38
N LEU A 242 30.14 19.13 -2.62
CA LEU A 242 30.27 20.32 -1.77
C LEU A 242 29.38 20.12 -0.54
N VAL A 243 30.00 20.05 0.64
CA VAL A 243 29.28 19.84 1.90
C VAL A 243 28.94 21.19 2.52
N THR A 244 27.65 21.41 2.76
CA THR A 244 27.12 22.59 3.45
C THR A 244 26.63 22.20 4.84
N GLU A 245 26.39 23.19 5.71
CA GLU A 245 25.84 22.92 7.03
C GLU A 245 24.44 22.30 6.98
N GLU A 246 23.64 22.65 5.97
CA GLU A 246 22.31 22.08 5.74
C GLU A 246 22.36 20.57 5.45
N LYS A 247 23.34 20.11 4.64
CA LYS A 247 23.56 18.68 4.38
C LYS A 247 23.96 17.94 5.66
N LEU A 248 24.75 18.56 6.53
CA LEU A 248 25.11 17.97 7.83
C LEU A 248 23.94 17.89 8.79
N ARG A 249 23.10 18.94 8.85
CA ARG A 249 21.85 18.93 9.64
C ARG A 249 20.90 17.84 9.14
N SER A 250 20.77 17.73 7.83
CA SER A 250 19.98 16.70 7.16
C SER A 250 20.43 15.27 7.54
N LEU A 251 21.74 15.07 7.57
CA LEU A 251 22.35 13.81 7.98
C LEU A 251 22.16 13.54 9.48
N ALA A 252 22.35 14.56 10.33
CA ALA A 252 22.20 14.46 11.77
C ALA A 252 20.78 14.03 12.19
N GLU A 253 19.74 14.62 11.58
CA GLU A 253 18.34 14.21 11.83
C GLU A 253 18.10 12.75 11.47
N LEU A 254 18.70 12.29 10.36
CA LEU A 254 18.54 10.93 9.90
C LEU A 254 19.27 9.92 10.80
N GLN A 255 20.48 10.27 11.27
CA GLN A 255 21.21 9.49 12.27
C GLN A 255 20.43 9.40 13.59
N GLN A 256 19.86 10.52 14.03
CA GLN A 256 19.04 10.56 15.24
C GLN A 256 17.80 9.67 15.13
N ALA A 257 17.12 9.68 13.99
CA ALA A 257 15.96 8.80 13.75
C ALA A 257 16.33 7.31 13.84
N VAL A 258 17.48 6.91 13.27
CA VAL A 258 17.99 5.54 13.40
C VAL A 258 18.33 5.20 14.84
N LEU A 259 18.97 6.11 15.58
CA LEU A 259 19.30 5.90 17.00
C LEU A 259 18.04 5.71 17.85
N GLN A 260 16.98 6.51 17.64
CA GLN A 260 15.70 6.37 18.35
C GLN A 260 15.06 5.00 18.13
N CYS A 261 15.19 4.44 16.92
CA CYS A 261 14.73 3.09 16.60
C CYS A 261 15.51 2.02 17.38
N THR A 262 16.81 2.23 17.65
CA THR A 262 17.65 1.28 18.40
C THR A 262 17.47 1.33 19.92
N VAL A 263 17.13 2.50 20.49
CA VAL A 263 17.05 2.70 21.95
C VAL A 263 15.70 2.27 22.53
N SER A 264 14.63 2.27 21.74
CA SER A 264 13.26 2.00 22.21
C SER A 264 13.00 0.55 22.65
N TYR A 265 13.96 -0.37 22.51
CA TYR A 265 13.87 -1.76 23.01
C TYR A 265 15.22 -2.29 23.55
N PRO A 266 15.49 -2.21 24.87
CA PRO A 266 16.72 -2.75 25.47
C PRO A 266 16.74 -4.27 25.69
N MET A 267 15.73 -5.03 25.27
CA MET A 267 15.50 -6.41 25.75
C MET A 267 15.48 -7.45 24.63
N ALA A 268 16.56 -7.54 23.84
CA ALA A 268 16.77 -8.66 22.93
C ALA A 268 18.26 -8.92 22.63
N LEU A 269 19.13 -8.89 23.64
CA LEU A 269 20.49 -9.44 23.52
C LEU A 269 20.94 -10.09 24.83
N ALA A 270 20.33 -11.25 25.16
CA ALA A 270 21.15 -12.31 25.70
C ALA A 270 21.80 -12.98 24.48
N ALA A 271 23.11 -12.76 24.33
CA ALA A 271 23.91 -13.42 23.31
C ALA A 271 23.86 -14.94 23.54
N SER A 272 23.05 -15.69 22.80
CA SER A 272 23.27 -17.10 22.47
C SER A 272 22.16 -17.65 21.58
N CYS A 273 22.58 -18.51 20.64
CA CYS A 273 21.75 -19.37 19.78
C CYS A 273 20.99 -18.64 18.66
N PHE A 274 21.70 -18.27 17.59
CA PHE A 274 21.34 -18.26 16.16
C PHE A 274 22.13 -17.13 15.46
N PRO A 275 23.12 -17.42 14.59
CA PRO A 275 23.72 -16.38 13.78
C PRO A 275 22.72 -15.98 12.68
N ASP A 276 22.61 -14.66 12.42
CA ASP A 276 22.06 -14.03 11.21
C ASP A 276 20.57 -13.61 11.09
N ILE A 277 19.83 -13.31 12.17
CA ILE A 277 18.65 -12.42 12.06
C ILE A 277 18.58 -11.48 13.28
N GLY A 278 19.53 -10.57 13.39
CA GLY A 278 19.48 -9.46 14.36
C GLY A 278 18.59 -8.33 13.81
N SER A 279 17.61 -7.89 14.61
CA SER A 279 16.70 -6.77 14.34
C SER A 279 17.44 -5.57 13.69
N CYS A 280 17.35 -5.46 12.37
CA CYS A 280 18.14 -4.52 11.59
C CYS A 280 17.24 -3.37 11.09
N CYS A 281 17.48 -2.16 11.58
CA CYS A 281 16.75 -0.96 11.17
C CYS A 281 16.97 -0.70 9.66
N SER A 282 15.94 -0.88 8.84
CA SER A 282 16.02 -0.61 7.39
C SER A 282 15.75 0.86 7.09
N ILE A 283 16.53 1.49 6.22
CA ILE A 283 16.37 2.89 5.86
C ILE A 283 15.93 2.94 4.39
N VAL A 284 14.74 3.44 4.12
CA VAL A 284 14.21 3.59 2.77
C VAL A 284 14.06 5.07 2.47
N HIS A 285 14.86 5.55 1.52
CA HIS A 285 14.72 6.89 0.96
C HIS A 285 13.65 6.85 -0.14
N VAL A 286 12.54 7.54 0.07
CA VAL A 286 11.45 7.68 -0.91
C VAL A 286 11.64 9.00 -1.64
N VAL A 287 12.11 8.94 -2.88
CA VAL A 287 12.69 10.09 -3.59
C VAL A 287 12.07 10.23 -4.97
N SER A 288 11.92 11.46 -5.47
CA SER A 288 11.61 11.68 -6.88
C SER A 288 12.83 11.33 -7.75
N CYS A 289 12.60 10.90 -9.00
CA CYS A 289 13.71 10.59 -9.90
C CYS A 289 14.61 11.81 -10.17
N GLU A 290 14.07 13.02 -10.04
CA GLU A 290 14.77 14.30 -10.20
C GLU A 290 15.71 14.63 -9.03
N GLU A 291 15.48 14.05 -7.85
CA GLU A 291 16.25 14.28 -6.63
C GLU A 291 17.16 13.10 -6.25
N GLU A 292 17.15 12.03 -7.05
CA GLU A 292 17.91 10.81 -6.80
C GLU A 292 19.41 11.09 -6.66
N PHE A 293 19.98 11.91 -7.55
CA PHE A 293 21.40 12.21 -7.56
C PHE A 293 21.84 12.87 -6.24
N GLN A 294 21.10 13.88 -5.78
CA GLN A 294 21.39 14.57 -4.53
C GLN A 294 21.20 13.64 -3.31
N GLN A 295 20.22 12.73 -3.35
CA GLN A 295 20.05 11.76 -2.27
C GLN A 295 21.21 10.75 -2.24
N GLN A 296 21.72 10.29 -3.38
CA GLN A 296 22.89 9.41 -3.43
C GLN A 296 24.13 10.10 -2.88
N GLN A 297 24.31 11.41 -3.11
CA GLN A 297 25.38 12.17 -2.47
C GLN A 297 25.27 12.16 -0.94
N LEU A 298 24.06 12.33 -0.38
CA LEU A 298 23.83 12.32 1.07
C LEU A 298 24.04 10.93 1.68
N ASP A 299 23.59 9.88 1.01
CA ASP A 299 23.83 8.47 1.38
C ASP A 299 25.35 8.18 1.46
N LEU A 300 26.11 8.54 0.43
CA LEU A 300 27.56 8.35 0.42
C LEU A 300 28.27 9.20 1.48
N LEU A 301 27.83 10.45 1.69
CA LEU A 301 28.35 11.29 2.76
C LEU A 301 28.16 10.62 4.13
N TRP A 302 26.99 10.02 4.39
CA TRP A 302 26.77 9.26 5.62
C TRP A 302 27.75 8.09 5.73
N ARG A 303 27.86 7.27 4.68
CA ARG A 303 28.73 6.08 4.69
C ARG A 303 30.20 6.42 4.92
N ILE A 304 30.64 7.59 4.48
CA ILE A 304 31.99 8.11 4.72
C ILE A 304 32.17 8.54 6.18
N LEU A 305 31.18 9.22 6.76
CA LEU A 305 31.28 9.80 8.11
C LEU A 305 30.96 8.83 9.24
N ASP A 306 30.24 7.75 8.94
CA ASP A 306 29.91 6.72 9.91
C ASP A 306 30.20 5.32 9.35
N PRO A 307 31.41 4.79 9.58
CA PRO A 307 31.77 3.43 9.15
C PRO A 307 30.96 2.34 9.85
N ARG A 308 30.29 2.63 10.97
CA ARG A 308 29.41 1.71 11.71
C ARG A 308 28.00 1.66 11.11
N ALA A 309 27.63 2.61 10.26
CA ALA A 309 26.28 2.71 9.71
C ALA A 309 25.94 1.48 8.85
N HIS A 310 25.17 0.54 9.40
CA HIS A 310 24.15 -0.29 8.75
C HIS A 310 24.28 -0.51 7.21
N LYS A 311 25.47 -0.83 6.69
CA LYS A 311 25.85 -0.58 5.27
C LYS A 311 24.99 -1.32 4.24
N ALA A 312 24.27 -2.35 4.67
CA ALA A 312 23.35 -3.14 3.87
C ALA A 312 21.89 -2.63 3.84
N LEU A 313 21.54 -1.63 4.66
CA LEU A 313 20.15 -1.30 4.99
C LEU A 313 19.62 0.00 4.38
N GLN A 314 20.48 0.86 3.80
CA GLN A 314 20.04 2.05 3.06
C GLN A 314 19.61 1.67 1.65
N LYS A 315 18.33 1.89 1.34
CA LYS A 315 17.68 1.58 0.06
C LYS A 315 16.92 2.79 -0.48
N HIS A 316 16.79 2.86 -1.80
CA HIS A 316 16.18 3.97 -2.53
C HIS A 316 14.93 3.47 -3.26
N LEU A 317 13.78 4.02 -2.91
CA LEU A 317 12.51 3.84 -3.60
C LEU A 317 12.27 5.05 -4.51
N ILE A 318 12.59 4.89 -5.79
CA ILE A 318 12.60 5.99 -6.76
C ILE A 318 11.25 6.14 -7.44
N CYS A 319 10.65 7.32 -7.29
CA CYS A 319 9.37 7.67 -7.86
C CYS A 319 9.55 8.25 -9.27
N GLY A 320 8.79 7.74 -10.23
CA GLY A 320 8.73 8.27 -11.58
C GLY A 320 8.15 9.68 -11.63
N PRO A 321 8.46 10.44 -12.69
CA PRO A 321 8.14 11.86 -12.76
C PRO A 321 6.64 12.12 -12.82
N VAL A 322 6.22 13.28 -12.29
CA VAL A 322 4.84 13.78 -12.37
C VAL A 322 4.81 14.90 -13.40
N LYS A 323 4.19 14.64 -14.56
CA LYS A 323 4.04 15.60 -15.66
C LYS A 323 2.62 16.11 -15.72
N VAL A 324 2.46 17.33 -16.22
CA VAL A 324 1.16 17.99 -16.46
C VAL A 324 0.97 18.10 -17.97
N THR A 325 -0.23 17.79 -18.47
CA THR A 325 -0.59 18.07 -19.87
C THR A 325 -0.75 19.58 -20.08
N ASN A 326 -0.21 20.10 -21.18
CA ASN A 326 -0.32 21.52 -21.57
C ASN A 326 -0.04 22.53 -20.42
N PRO A 327 1.15 22.50 -19.80
CA PRO A 327 1.43 23.37 -18.67
C PRO A 327 1.50 24.83 -19.14
N SER A 328 0.51 25.63 -18.75
CA SER A 328 0.54 27.08 -18.94
C SER A 328 1.55 27.76 -18.00
N SER A 329 1.80 27.15 -16.82
CA SER A 329 2.80 27.57 -15.84
C SER A 329 3.18 26.41 -14.90
N PRO A 330 4.32 26.49 -14.17
CA PRO A 330 4.66 25.51 -13.14
C PRO A 330 3.64 25.55 -11.99
N ILE A 331 3.01 24.41 -11.70
CA ILE A 331 1.95 24.33 -10.69
C ILE A 331 2.50 23.82 -9.35
N GLY A 332 2.16 24.55 -8.30
CA GLY A 332 2.43 24.17 -6.91
C GLY A 332 1.51 23.06 -6.43
N ALA A 333 1.95 22.32 -5.41
CA ALA A 333 1.15 21.27 -4.80
C ALA A 333 -0.15 21.79 -4.15
N ASP A 334 -0.08 22.99 -3.56
CA ASP A 334 -1.22 23.71 -3.00
C ASP A 334 -2.24 24.14 -4.07
N GLN A 335 -1.75 24.70 -5.17
CA GLN A 335 -2.59 25.07 -6.31
C GLN A 335 -3.30 23.86 -6.92
N TYR A 336 -2.60 22.73 -7.04
CA TYR A 336 -3.19 21.48 -7.52
C TYR A 336 -4.26 20.94 -6.57
N PHE A 337 -4.02 20.97 -5.25
CA PHE A 337 -5.05 20.60 -4.27
C PHE A 337 -6.30 21.48 -4.42
N GLN A 338 -6.13 22.80 -4.49
CA GLN A 338 -7.25 23.74 -4.65
C GLN A 338 -8.00 23.54 -5.97
N LEU A 339 -7.29 23.22 -7.05
CA LEU A 339 -7.91 22.87 -8.34
C LEU A 339 -8.80 21.63 -8.19
N ARG A 340 -8.27 20.52 -7.64
CA ARG A 340 -9.05 19.30 -7.46
C ARG A 340 -10.23 19.50 -6.51
N ARG A 341 -10.05 20.30 -5.46
CA ARG A 341 -11.13 20.66 -4.52
C ARG A 341 -12.28 21.38 -5.21
N ARG A 342 -11.96 22.38 -6.03
CA ARG A 342 -12.95 23.12 -6.82
C ARG A 342 -13.70 22.19 -7.80
N GLN A 343 -12.99 21.30 -8.48
CA GLN A 343 -13.61 20.31 -9.38
C GLN A 343 -14.56 19.37 -8.64
N MET A 344 -14.20 18.92 -7.42
CA MET A 344 -15.10 18.12 -6.57
C MET A 344 -16.31 18.92 -6.09
N TYR A 345 -16.11 20.16 -5.69
CA TYR A 345 -17.19 21.06 -5.31
C TYR A 345 -18.19 21.27 -6.46
N GLU A 346 -17.71 21.63 -7.65
CA GLU A 346 -18.53 21.82 -8.84
C GLU A 346 -19.32 20.56 -9.20
N ALA A 347 -18.67 19.38 -9.16
CA ALA A 347 -19.34 18.11 -9.43
C ALA A 347 -20.43 17.78 -8.38
N SER A 348 -20.20 18.11 -7.11
CA SER A 348 -21.18 17.91 -6.04
C SER A 348 -22.38 18.88 -6.17
N VAL A 349 -22.13 20.16 -6.45
CA VAL A 349 -23.19 21.15 -6.68
C VAL A 349 -24.07 20.77 -7.87
N MET A 350 -23.47 20.29 -8.96
CA MET A 350 -24.22 19.82 -10.13
C MET A 350 -25.13 18.62 -9.83
N LYS A 351 -24.83 17.82 -8.80
CA LYS A 351 -25.59 16.62 -8.44
C LYS A 351 -26.62 16.89 -7.33
N TYR A 352 -26.31 17.75 -6.37
CA TYR A 352 -27.09 17.94 -5.14
C TYR A 352 -27.64 19.37 -4.94
N GLY A 353 -27.30 20.31 -5.81
CA GLY A 353 -27.75 21.69 -5.71
C GLY A 353 -27.25 22.38 -4.44
N GLU A 354 -28.13 23.14 -3.80
CA GLU A 354 -27.82 23.97 -2.62
C GLU A 354 -27.43 23.15 -1.37
N LEU A 355 -27.80 21.86 -1.31
CA LEU A 355 -27.39 20.97 -0.21
C LEU A 355 -25.86 20.90 -0.07
N ALA A 356 -25.10 21.10 -1.15
CA ALA A 356 -23.64 21.04 -1.14
C ALA A 356 -22.93 22.17 -0.37
N GLN A 357 -23.66 23.11 0.25
CA GLN A 357 -23.10 24.25 0.99
C GLN A 357 -22.97 24.02 2.52
N ASP A 358 -23.51 22.94 3.06
CA ASP A 358 -23.42 22.64 4.50
C ASP A 358 -22.00 22.23 4.93
N GLU A 359 -21.66 22.41 6.21
CA GLU A 359 -20.37 21.96 6.78
C GLU A 359 -20.11 20.47 6.57
N ALA A 360 -21.16 19.63 6.66
CA ALA A 360 -21.08 18.20 6.39
C ALA A 360 -20.65 17.91 4.94
N TRP A 361 -21.10 18.71 3.98
CA TRP A 361 -20.71 18.59 2.58
C TRP A 361 -19.30 19.09 2.32
N THR A 362 -18.83 20.07 3.09
CA THR A 362 -17.43 20.52 3.03
C THR A 362 -16.47 19.37 3.36
N GLU A 363 -16.75 18.60 4.43
CA GLU A 363 -15.94 17.43 4.80
C GLU A 363 -16.01 16.29 3.76
N VAL A 364 -17.19 16.07 3.16
CA VAL A 364 -17.37 15.10 2.05
C VAL A 364 -16.53 15.52 0.84
N ILE A 365 -16.61 16.79 0.43
CA ILE A 365 -15.84 17.34 -0.69
C ILE A 365 -14.34 17.25 -0.42
N ASP A 366 -13.89 17.58 0.78
CA ASP A 366 -12.48 17.48 1.16
C ASP A 366 -12.02 16.02 1.12
N THR A 367 -12.81 15.08 1.64
CA THR A 367 -12.51 13.64 1.56
C THR A 367 -12.44 13.15 0.12
N LEU A 368 -13.37 13.55 -0.74
CA LEU A 368 -13.36 13.22 -2.17
C LEU A 368 -12.16 13.80 -2.90
N THR A 369 -11.76 15.01 -2.55
CA THR A 369 -10.59 15.69 -3.09
C THR A 369 -9.32 14.91 -2.77
N VAL A 370 -9.15 14.53 -1.51
CA VAL A 370 -8.01 13.74 -1.06
C VAL A 370 -8.00 12.36 -1.72
N ALA A 371 -9.17 11.71 -1.83
CA ALA A 371 -9.29 10.43 -2.53
C ALA A 371 -8.91 10.56 -4.01
N ALA A 372 -9.36 11.59 -4.70
CA ALA A 372 -8.99 11.84 -6.10
C ALA A 372 -7.46 11.96 -6.25
N ILE A 373 -6.83 12.83 -5.45
CA ILE A 373 -5.38 13.05 -5.50
C ILE A 373 -4.59 11.77 -5.19
N ARG A 374 -4.97 11.05 -4.13
CA ARG A 374 -4.30 9.79 -3.75
C ARG A 374 -4.41 8.74 -4.84
N PHE A 375 -5.59 8.55 -5.44
CA PHE A 375 -5.75 7.58 -6.52
C PHE A 375 -5.03 8.01 -7.81
N GLU A 376 -5.00 9.30 -8.16
CA GLU A 376 -4.20 9.80 -9.30
C GLU A 376 -2.71 9.52 -9.10
N MET A 377 -2.20 9.71 -7.87
CA MET A 377 -0.77 9.59 -7.55
C MET A 377 -0.30 8.15 -7.26
N LEU A 378 -1.18 7.29 -6.74
CA LEU A 378 -0.83 5.98 -6.19
C LEU A 378 -1.38 4.79 -6.99
N SER A 379 -2.31 4.97 -7.94
CA SER A 379 -2.87 3.83 -8.70
C SER A 379 -1.92 3.25 -9.76
N THR A 380 -0.78 3.90 -10.00
CA THR A 380 0.27 3.44 -10.91
C THR A 380 1.53 3.08 -10.12
N ALA A 381 2.30 2.11 -10.63
CA ALA A 381 3.54 1.69 -9.99
C ALA A 381 4.46 2.89 -9.75
N HIS A 382 5.08 2.96 -8.57
CA HIS A 382 5.87 4.11 -8.12
C HIS A 382 6.88 4.62 -9.15
N ARG A 383 7.53 3.71 -9.90
CA ARG A 383 8.53 4.02 -10.94
C ARG A 383 7.97 4.58 -12.26
N SER A 384 6.67 4.38 -12.53
CA SER A 384 6.04 4.80 -13.79
C SER A 384 5.86 6.31 -13.82
N GLN A 385 5.99 6.97 -14.97
CA GLN A 385 5.57 8.38 -15.11
C GLN A 385 4.06 8.51 -14.85
N ILE A 386 3.66 9.59 -14.16
CA ILE A 386 2.25 10.02 -14.10
C ILE A 386 2.09 11.26 -14.96
N THR A 387 1.01 11.28 -15.73
CA THR A 387 0.59 12.45 -16.51
C THR A 387 -0.74 12.92 -15.92
N LEU A 388 -0.75 14.13 -15.36
CA LEU A 388 -1.91 14.78 -14.81
C LEU A 388 -2.57 15.64 -15.87
N ASP A 389 -3.85 15.38 -16.11
CA ASP A 389 -4.71 16.27 -16.88
C ASP A 389 -5.46 17.20 -15.94
N LEU A 390 -5.19 18.50 -16.09
CA LEU A 390 -5.77 19.54 -15.23
C LEU A 390 -7.09 20.07 -15.77
N GLU A 391 -7.34 19.90 -17.07
CA GLU A 391 -8.56 20.32 -17.76
C GLU A 391 -9.63 19.24 -17.69
N ASP A 392 -9.21 17.97 -17.61
CA ASP A 392 -10.15 16.86 -17.55
C ASP A 392 -10.98 16.87 -16.25
N SER A 393 -12.30 16.99 -16.42
CA SER A 393 -13.30 16.88 -15.37
C SER A 393 -13.68 15.41 -15.09
N SER A 394 -12.96 14.45 -15.67
CA SER A 394 -13.16 13.00 -15.51
C SER A 394 -12.94 12.45 -14.09
N ILE A 395 -12.56 13.31 -13.14
CA ILE A 395 -12.65 13.08 -11.68
C ILE A 395 -14.11 12.98 -11.21
N SER A 396 -15.05 13.00 -12.12
CA SER A 396 -16.43 12.59 -11.90
C SER A 396 -16.53 11.31 -11.06
N THR A 397 -17.54 11.26 -10.19
CA THR A 397 -18.02 10.04 -9.53
C THR A 397 -18.41 8.93 -10.53
N LYS A 398 -18.52 9.25 -11.82
CA LYS A 398 -18.79 8.31 -12.92
C LYS A 398 -17.54 7.61 -13.46
N GLY A 399 -16.34 8.14 -13.23
CA GLY A 399 -15.10 7.51 -13.68
C GLY A 399 -14.78 6.26 -12.86
N THR A 400 -14.90 5.07 -13.45
CA THR A 400 -14.79 3.78 -12.71
C THR A 400 -13.41 3.50 -12.11
N LYS A 401 -12.40 4.31 -12.45
CA LYS A 401 -11.03 4.22 -11.94
C LYS A 401 -10.65 5.34 -10.96
N SER A 402 -11.59 6.20 -10.57
CA SER A 402 -11.32 7.34 -9.69
C SER A 402 -11.47 6.97 -8.21
N GLY A 403 -10.72 7.66 -7.34
CA GLY A 403 -10.91 7.57 -5.90
C GLY A 403 -12.34 7.96 -5.49
N ALA A 404 -12.94 8.94 -6.18
CA ALA A 404 -14.32 9.35 -5.94
C ALA A 404 -15.33 8.21 -6.18
N PHE A 405 -15.12 7.36 -7.19
CA PHE A 405 -15.97 6.19 -7.43
C PHE A 405 -15.82 5.13 -6.32
N VAL A 406 -14.62 4.95 -5.77
CA VAL A 406 -14.39 4.06 -4.62
C VAL A 406 -15.13 4.58 -3.39
N MET A 407 -15.00 5.87 -3.09
CA MET A 407 -15.69 6.52 -1.97
C MET A 407 -17.21 6.47 -2.14
N TYR A 408 -17.70 6.61 -3.38
CA TYR A 408 -19.12 6.48 -3.69
C TYR A 408 -19.69 5.11 -3.30
N ASN A 409 -18.97 4.03 -3.63
CA ASN A 409 -19.41 2.68 -3.27
C ASN A 409 -19.36 2.42 -1.76
N CYS A 410 -18.45 3.07 -1.03
CA CYS A 410 -18.44 3.01 0.44
C CYS A 410 -19.69 3.66 1.03
N ALA A 411 -20.07 4.85 0.53
CA ALA A 411 -21.30 5.51 0.94
C ALA A 411 -22.55 4.69 0.61
N ARG A 412 -22.61 4.02 -0.56
CA ARG A 412 -23.72 3.11 -0.89
C ARG A 412 -23.89 1.98 0.13
N LEU A 413 -22.78 1.39 0.57
CA LEU A 413 -22.81 0.37 1.61
C LEU A 413 -23.28 0.96 2.95
N ALA A 414 -22.78 2.14 3.32
CA ALA A 414 -23.24 2.83 4.53
C ALA A 414 -24.75 3.12 4.49
N THR A 415 -25.28 3.62 3.37
CA THR A 415 -26.72 3.84 3.17
C THR A 415 -27.50 2.52 3.26
N LEU A 416 -27.06 1.44 2.61
CA LEU A 416 -27.71 0.12 2.71
C LEU A 416 -27.88 -0.30 4.18
N PHE A 417 -26.81 -0.22 4.97
CA PHE A 417 -26.84 -0.62 6.37
C PHE A 417 -27.64 0.34 7.24
N GLY A 418 -27.58 1.64 6.98
CA GLY A 418 -28.40 2.64 7.66
C GLY A 418 -29.90 2.42 7.41
N THR A 419 -30.30 2.19 6.16
CA THR A 419 -31.69 1.87 5.80
C THR A 419 -32.16 0.58 6.47
N TYR A 420 -31.32 -0.46 6.49
CA TYR A 420 -31.66 -1.71 7.18
C TYR A 420 -31.85 -1.49 8.68
N GLN A 421 -30.91 -0.79 9.34
CA GLN A 421 -30.99 -0.51 10.77
C GLN A 421 -32.26 0.27 11.12
N GLN A 422 -32.57 1.33 10.38
CA GLN A 422 -33.80 2.10 10.59
C GLN A 422 -35.07 1.24 10.41
N ALA A 423 -35.08 0.36 9.41
CA ALA A 423 -36.19 -0.54 9.16
C ALA A 423 -36.34 -1.62 10.27
N VAL A 424 -35.25 -2.03 10.92
CA VAL A 424 -35.29 -2.87 12.13
C VAL A 424 -35.88 -2.12 13.31
N GLU A 425 -35.44 -0.87 13.54
CA GLU A 425 -35.97 0.00 14.60
C GLU A 425 -37.48 0.27 14.44
N GLN A 426 -37.95 0.34 13.18
CA GLN A 426 -39.37 0.48 12.83
C GLN A 426 -40.15 -0.85 12.84
N GLY A 427 -39.50 -1.99 13.11
CA GLY A 427 -40.12 -3.31 13.12
C GLY A 427 -40.48 -3.87 11.75
N THR A 428 -40.00 -3.29 10.66
CA THR A 428 -40.21 -3.78 9.28
C THR A 428 -39.37 -5.02 9.00
N TYR A 429 -38.14 -5.06 9.51
CA TYR A 429 -37.25 -6.22 9.42
C TYR A 429 -36.86 -6.76 10.80
N PRO A 430 -36.53 -8.06 10.93
CA PRO A 430 -35.91 -8.58 12.14
C PRO A 430 -34.45 -8.11 12.27
N PRO A 431 -33.89 -8.08 13.49
CA PRO A 431 -32.46 -7.87 13.68
C PRO A 431 -31.63 -8.97 13.00
N LEU A 432 -30.40 -8.62 12.59
CA LEU A 432 -29.52 -9.55 11.89
C LEU A 432 -29.13 -10.69 12.85
N PRO A 433 -29.41 -11.97 12.50
CA PRO A 433 -29.03 -13.08 13.35
C PRO A 433 -27.51 -13.23 13.46
N PRO A 434 -26.99 -13.88 14.53
CA PRO A 434 -25.59 -14.23 14.64
C PRO A 434 -25.08 -15.01 13.42
N ALA A 435 -23.83 -14.80 13.03
CA ALA A 435 -23.25 -15.39 11.83
C ALA A 435 -23.30 -16.93 11.81
N SER A 436 -23.27 -17.58 12.97
CA SER A 436 -23.42 -19.03 13.13
C SER A 436 -24.80 -19.57 12.73
N GLU A 437 -25.84 -18.74 12.77
CA GLU A 437 -27.23 -19.11 12.47
C GLU A 437 -27.60 -18.85 11.01
N LEU A 438 -26.73 -18.18 10.25
CA LEU A 438 -27.00 -17.80 8.87
C LEU A 438 -26.88 -18.99 7.91
N LYS A 439 -27.82 -19.08 6.97
CA LYS A 439 -27.82 -20.11 5.92
C LYS A 439 -27.02 -19.66 4.70
N TYR A 440 -25.71 -19.88 4.71
CA TYR A 440 -24.82 -19.52 3.60
C TYR A 440 -25.09 -20.27 2.28
N SER A 441 -25.87 -21.36 2.30
CA SER A 441 -26.38 -22.02 1.08
C SER A 441 -27.36 -21.16 0.26
N CYS A 442 -27.83 -20.05 0.82
CA CYS A 442 -28.68 -19.07 0.14
C CYS A 442 -27.90 -18.11 -0.77
N LEU A 443 -26.56 -18.07 -0.63
CA LEU A 443 -25.67 -17.33 -1.53
C LEU A 443 -25.38 -18.19 -2.78
N ARG A 444 -26.03 -17.86 -3.89
CA ARG A 444 -26.04 -18.62 -5.14
C ARG A 444 -25.61 -17.81 -6.35
N GLU A 445 -25.62 -16.49 -6.24
CA GLU A 445 -25.25 -15.62 -7.35
C GLU A 445 -23.74 -15.65 -7.56
N GLU A 446 -23.32 -15.66 -8.82
CA GLU A 446 -21.89 -15.64 -9.15
C GLU A 446 -21.18 -14.39 -8.64
N GLY A 447 -21.90 -13.26 -8.54
CA GLY A 447 -21.38 -12.04 -7.95
C GLY A 447 -21.07 -12.20 -6.46
N GLU A 448 -21.87 -12.97 -5.71
CA GLU A 448 -21.62 -13.25 -4.29
C GLU A 448 -20.33 -14.05 -4.13
N TRP A 449 -20.16 -15.09 -4.96
CA TRP A 449 -18.95 -15.90 -4.96
C TRP A 449 -17.73 -15.10 -5.39
N LEU A 450 -17.86 -14.28 -6.44
CA LEU A 450 -16.80 -13.41 -6.92
C LEU A 450 -16.32 -12.44 -5.83
N LEU A 451 -17.25 -11.81 -5.09
CA LEU A 451 -16.90 -10.90 -3.99
C LEU A 451 -16.08 -11.59 -2.91
N LEU A 452 -16.46 -12.81 -2.53
CA LEU A 452 -15.70 -13.58 -1.55
C LEU A 452 -14.35 -14.07 -2.11
N PHE A 453 -14.37 -14.70 -3.29
CA PHE A 453 -13.23 -15.46 -3.82
C PHE A 453 -12.13 -14.58 -4.40
N ASN A 454 -12.49 -13.43 -4.99
CA ASN A 454 -11.52 -12.51 -5.58
C ASN A 454 -11.06 -11.41 -4.63
N TYR A 455 -11.82 -11.11 -3.57
CA TYR A 455 -11.54 -9.97 -2.71
C TYR A 455 -11.40 -10.35 -1.24
N LEU A 456 -12.44 -10.87 -0.59
CA LEU A 456 -12.38 -11.14 0.85
C LEU A 456 -11.34 -12.20 1.25
N LEU A 457 -11.20 -13.26 0.45
CA LEU A 457 -10.19 -14.30 0.69
C LEU A 457 -8.76 -13.78 0.54
N PRO A 458 -8.34 -13.16 -0.59
CA PRO A 458 -6.95 -12.72 -0.79
C PRO A 458 -6.60 -11.38 -0.11
N PHE A 459 -7.56 -10.70 0.51
CA PHE A 459 -7.33 -9.36 1.07
C PHE A 459 -6.14 -9.27 2.06
N PRO A 460 -5.95 -10.21 3.00
CA PRO A 460 -4.77 -10.17 3.89
C PRO A 460 -3.46 -10.25 3.11
N GLU A 461 -3.37 -11.14 2.12
CA GLU A 461 -2.18 -11.28 1.27
C GLU A 461 -1.95 -10.05 0.40
N VAL A 462 -3.02 -9.39 -0.07
CA VAL A 462 -2.92 -8.12 -0.81
C VAL A 462 -2.26 -7.03 0.06
N LEU A 463 -2.65 -6.90 1.33
CA LEU A 463 -2.04 -5.95 2.24
C LEU A 463 -0.60 -6.32 2.58
N GLN A 464 -0.32 -7.61 2.79
CA GLN A 464 1.02 -8.11 3.05
C GLN A 464 1.96 -7.81 1.87
N GLN A 465 1.53 -8.11 0.65
CA GLN A 465 2.30 -7.85 -0.58
C GLN A 465 2.53 -6.36 -0.80
N ALA A 466 1.53 -5.51 -0.50
CA ALA A 466 1.69 -4.06 -0.62
C ALA A 466 2.70 -3.49 0.40
N ALA A 467 2.80 -4.10 1.58
CA ALA A 467 3.74 -3.74 2.65
C ALA A 467 5.14 -4.35 2.48
N GLU A 468 5.30 -5.34 1.59
CA GLU A 468 6.55 -6.08 1.44
C GLU A 468 7.66 -5.20 0.85
N LEU A 469 8.75 -5.08 1.60
CA LEU A 469 10.00 -4.50 1.11
C LEU A 469 10.91 -5.63 0.61
N PRO A 470 11.46 -5.54 -0.62
CA PRO A 470 12.29 -6.60 -1.18
C PRO A 470 13.52 -6.89 -0.32
N VAL A 471 13.96 -8.15 -0.34
CA VAL A 471 15.20 -8.58 0.31
C VAL A 471 16.38 -7.72 -0.17
N PRO A 472 17.30 -7.30 0.73
CA PRO A 472 18.44 -6.47 0.36
C PRO A 472 19.29 -7.12 -0.75
N THR A 473 19.29 -6.52 -1.93
CA THR A 473 20.23 -6.86 -3.02
C THR A 473 21.50 -6.02 -2.89
N LYS A 474 22.55 -6.34 -3.68
CA LYS A 474 23.79 -5.54 -3.71
C LYS A 474 23.56 -4.09 -4.17
N GLY A 475 22.49 -3.82 -4.92
CA GLY A 475 22.15 -2.48 -5.39
C GLY A 475 21.44 -1.63 -4.34
N ILE A 476 21.43 -0.32 -4.55
CA ILE A 476 20.74 0.64 -3.67
C ILE A 476 19.24 0.77 -3.94
N ARG A 477 18.78 0.48 -5.16
CA ARG A 477 17.36 0.66 -5.54
C ARG A 477 16.51 -0.53 -5.12
N ILE A 478 15.32 -0.24 -4.60
CA ILE A 478 14.28 -1.22 -4.31
C ILE A 478 12.97 -0.84 -4.99
N THR A 479 12.03 -1.78 -5.02
CA THR A 479 10.69 -1.57 -5.53
C THR A 479 9.67 -1.89 -4.45
N ALA A 480 8.57 -1.14 -4.40
CA ALA A 480 7.41 -1.48 -3.59
C ALA A 480 6.15 -1.56 -4.45
N SER A 481 5.21 -2.43 -4.08
CA SER A 481 3.94 -2.66 -4.76
C SER A 481 2.81 -1.82 -4.16
N THR A 482 3.10 -0.55 -3.85
CA THR A 482 2.19 0.40 -3.20
C THR A 482 0.91 0.65 -4.01
N GLU A 483 0.93 0.45 -5.32
CA GLU A 483 -0.26 0.67 -6.15
C GLU A 483 -1.30 -0.45 -6.05
N THR A 484 -0.93 -1.57 -5.43
CA THR A 484 -1.76 -2.77 -5.34
C THR A 484 -3.08 -2.49 -4.62
N VAL A 485 -3.05 -1.71 -3.54
CA VAL A 485 -4.25 -1.35 -2.77
C VAL A 485 -5.23 -0.51 -3.60
N CYS A 486 -4.73 0.51 -4.31
CA CYS A 486 -5.58 1.33 -5.18
C CYS A 486 -6.19 0.52 -6.33
N LYS A 487 -5.39 -0.33 -6.99
CA LYS A 487 -5.89 -1.22 -8.06
C LYS A 487 -6.92 -2.21 -7.53
N PHE A 488 -6.69 -2.77 -6.35
CA PHE A 488 -7.61 -3.67 -5.67
C PHE A 488 -8.95 -2.97 -5.37
N LEU A 489 -8.90 -1.77 -4.78
CA LEU A 489 -10.09 -0.97 -4.47
C LEU A 489 -10.88 -0.60 -5.73
N ILE A 490 -10.21 -0.17 -6.80
CA ILE A 490 -10.87 0.13 -8.09
C ILE A 490 -11.60 -1.10 -8.62
N GLN A 491 -10.92 -2.24 -8.67
CA GLN A 491 -11.48 -3.49 -9.21
C GLN A 491 -12.65 -3.99 -8.36
N LEU A 492 -12.49 -3.95 -7.03
CA LEU A 492 -13.56 -4.24 -6.07
C LEU A 492 -14.78 -3.35 -6.28
N SER A 493 -14.60 -2.03 -6.41
CA SER A 493 -15.69 -1.08 -6.63
C SER A 493 -16.45 -1.35 -7.93
N MET A 494 -15.76 -1.73 -9.01
CA MET A 494 -16.40 -2.10 -10.27
C MET A 494 -17.26 -3.35 -10.13
N ASP A 495 -16.71 -4.42 -9.55
CA ASP A 495 -17.43 -5.68 -9.40
C ASP A 495 -18.55 -5.60 -8.36
N PHE A 496 -18.33 -4.90 -7.25
CA PHE A 496 -19.36 -4.60 -6.26
C PHE A 496 -20.52 -3.80 -6.86
N SER A 497 -20.22 -2.72 -7.59
CA SER A 497 -21.27 -1.90 -8.22
C SER A 497 -22.09 -2.72 -9.23
N SER A 498 -21.42 -3.58 -10.01
CA SER A 498 -22.07 -4.51 -10.94
C SER A 498 -22.99 -5.51 -10.22
N TYR A 499 -22.52 -6.09 -9.11
CA TYR A 499 -23.30 -7.00 -8.28
C TYR A 499 -24.52 -6.29 -7.64
N TYR A 500 -24.28 -5.17 -6.96
CA TYR A 500 -25.31 -4.45 -6.22
C TYR A 500 -26.43 -3.93 -7.13
N ASN A 501 -26.11 -3.52 -8.37
CA ASN A 501 -27.12 -3.07 -9.33
C ASN A 501 -28.04 -4.20 -9.82
N ARG A 502 -27.59 -5.45 -9.75
CA ARG A 502 -28.35 -6.62 -10.23
C ARG A 502 -29.12 -7.31 -9.11
N VAL A 503 -28.60 -7.26 -7.89
CA VAL A 503 -29.10 -8.07 -6.77
C VAL A 503 -29.80 -7.20 -5.75
N HIS A 504 -31.05 -7.54 -5.46
CA HIS A 504 -31.84 -6.87 -4.43
C HIS A 504 -31.44 -7.42 -3.06
N VAL A 505 -30.83 -6.56 -2.23
CA VAL A 505 -30.40 -6.92 -0.88
C VAL A 505 -31.56 -6.77 0.08
N LEU A 506 -32.10 -5.55 0.21
CA LEU A 506 -33.33 -5.29 0.95
C LEU A 506 -34.51 -5.38 -0.02
N GLY A 507 -35.32 -6.43 0.12
CA GLY A 507 -36.48 -6.71 -0.72
C GLY A 507 -37.81 -6.35 -0.06
N GLU A 508 -38.86 -7.11 -0.34
CA GLU A 508 -40.08 -7.04 0.47
C GLU A 508 -39.89 -7.82 1.79
N PRO A 509 -40.48 -7.40 2.91
CA PRO A 509 -40.25 -7.98 4.23
C PRO A 509 -40.99 -9.31 4.44
N PHE A 510 -40.82 -10.26 3.53
CA PHE A 510 -41.42 -11.58 3.63
C PHE A 510 -40.50 -12.58 4.36
N PRO A 511 -40.99 -13.34 5.35
CA PRO A 511 -40.17 -14.26 6.14
C PRO A 511 -39.35 -15.26 5.34
N HIS A 512 -39.88 -15.75 4.21
CA HIS A 512 -39.19 -16.71 3.36
C HIS A 512 -38.00 -16.12 2.57
N LEU A 513 -37.87 -14.78 2.51
CA LEU A 513 -36.76 -14.07 1.87
C LEU A 513 -35.64 -13.70 2.86
N PHE A 514 -35.89 -13.77 4.17
CA PHE A 514 -34.96 -13.32 5.20
C PHE A 514 -33.65 -14.11 5.21
N ASP A 515 -33.68 -15.42 5.02
CA ASP A 515 -32.47 -16.25 5.01
C ASP A 515 -31.46 -15.76 3.96
N GLN A 516 -31.94 -15.41 2.75
CA GLN A 516 -31.09 -14.89 1.69
C GLN A 516 -30.65 -13.44 1.97
N MET A 517 -31.57 -12.59 2.42
CA MET A 517 -31.26 -11.20 2.79
C MET A 517 -30.17 -11.14 3.87
N PHE A 518 -30.29 -11.90 4.96
CA PHE A 518 -29.31 -11.91 6.04
C PHE A 518 -27.95 -12.44 5.58
N ALA A 519 -27.92 -13.50 4.76
CA ALA A 519 -26.66 -13.99 4.19
C ALA A 519 -25.97 -12.93 3.31
N ARG A 520 -26.74 -12.17 2.51
CA ARG A 520 -26.23 -11.05 1.70
C ARG A 520 -25.75 -9.88 2.55
N LEU A 521 -26.50 -9.52 3.59
CA LEU A 521 -26.08 -8.48 4.54
C LEU A 521 -24.78 -8.87 5.23
N GLN A 522 -24.60 -10.12 5.63
CA GLN A 522 -23.34 -10.60 6.21
C GLN A 522 -22.18 -10.50 5.23
N LEU A 523 -22.37 -10.93 3.98
CA LEU A 523 -21.36 -10.81 2.93
C LEU A 523 -20.98 -9.34 2.69
N LEU A 524 -21.97 -8.46 2.53
CA LEU A 524 -21.74 -7.04 2.28
C LEU A 524 -21.18 -6.30 3.49
N GLY A 525 -21.44 -6.79 4.71
CA GLY A 525 -20.82 -6.31 5.94
C GLY A 525 -19.32 -6.56 5.92
N ALA A 526 -18.91 -7.77 5.56
CA ALA A 526 -17.50 -8.10 5.38
C ALA A 526 -16.84 -7.29 4.25
N VAL A 527 -17.55 -7.05 3.13
CA VAL A 527 -17.06 -6.18 2.04
C VAL A 527 -16.89 -4.73 2.51
N LYS A 528 -17.82 -4.21 3.31
CA LYS A 528 -17.74 -2.88 3.92
C LYS A 528 -16.54 -2.77 4.87
N ASP A 529 -16.34 -3.74 5.75
CA ASP A 529 -15.19 -3.76 6.68
C ASP A 529 -13.86 -3.81 5.93
N MET A 530 -13.80 -4.56 4.82
CA MET A 530 -12.64 -4.60 3.92
C MET A 530 -12.40 -3.26 3.22
N PHE A 531 -13.43 -2.60 2.69
CA PHE A 531 -13.31 -1.25 2.14
C PHE A 531 -12.72 -0.28 3.16
N HIS A 532 -13.26 -0.29 4.38
CA HIS A 532 -12.80 0.57 5.47
C HIS A 532 -11.34 0.29 5.82
N SER A 533 -10.98 -0.98 5.96
CA SER A 533 -9.61 -1.40 6.27
C SER A 533 -8.62 -0.99 5.18
N ALA A 534 -8.96 -1.17 3.90
CA ALA A 534 -8.12 -0.78 2.78
C ALA A 534 -7.99 0.74 2.67
N LEU A 535 -9.08 1.50 2.81
CA LEU A 535 -9.07 2.96 2.77
C LEU A 535 -8.33 3.58 3.95
N ALA A 536 -8.34 2.95 5.12
CA ALA A 536 -7.55 3.38 6.28
C ALA A 536 -6.05 3.40 5.99
N THR A 537 -5.53 2.46 5.16
CA THR A 537 -4.12 2.48 4.72
C THR A 537 -3.76 3.69 3.85
N LEU A 538 -4.76 4.37 3.31
CA LEU A 538 -4.66 5.59 2.51
C LEU A 538 -5.13 6.82 3.28
N HIS A 539 -5.38 6.73 4.60
CA HIS A 539 -6.01 7.78 5.42
C HIS A 539 -7.25 8.41 4.80
N LEU A 540 -8.07 7.57 4.15
CA LEU A 540 -9.36 7.98 3.61
C LEU A 540 -10.44 7.50 4.57
N PRO A 541 -11.12 8.39 5.32
CA PRO A 541 -12.24 7.99 6.15
C PRO A 541 -13.40 7.51 5.26
N PRO A 542 -14.10 6.43 5.62
CA PRO A 542 -15.26 6.01 4.87
C PRO A 542 -16.36 7.08 4.95
N LEU A 543 -17.04 7.32 3.83
CA LEU A 543 -18.18 8.25 3.80
C LEU A 543 -19.46 7.53 4.23
N SER A 544 -20.24 8.19 5.07
CA SER A 544 -21.58 7.73 5.50
C SER A 544 -22.65 7.98 4.45
N GLN A 545 -22.47 9.02 3.64
CA GLN A 545 -23.36 9.42 2.55
C GLN A 545 -22.56 10.17 1.48
N ILE A 546 -23.06 10.17 0.26
CA ILE A 546 -22.49 10.93 -0.85
C ILE A 546 -23.53 11.29 -1.86
#